data_AF-A0AAV6V0B5-F1
#
_entry.id   AF-A0AAV6V0B5-F1
#
_cell.length_a   1.000
_cell.length_b   1.000
_cell.length_c   1.000
_cell.angle_alpha   90.00
_cell.angle_beta   90.00
_cell.angle_gamma   90.00
#
_symmetry.space_group_name_H-M   'P 1'
#
loop_
_entity.id
_entity.type
_entity.pdbx_description
1 polymer ?
#
loop_
_entity_poly.entity_id
_entity_poly.type
_entity_poly.pdbx_seq_one_letter_code
_entity_poly.pdbx_strand_id
1 'polypeptide(L)'
;MSFTKKFQRDEALVHILHSELSLLIQKLAGRVYKSDVLKKIDSIIAQGVNALEVKHFLPLAEIVLSTEVKEELAKVHSNDKSKFLKDVQTHYSSACKYLIEKAHLTKLTKALRCLHPDERQKRRSCEDIITVSKSLPLDVQDDILLDQWKLLQLETENPDSKITRIEHFWNQFFSRCDSLGAPKFDVVSKVIKAALSLYHGNADIERRFSVSRWALTEDKSSMSERTLNAILITKDAVKQYGSPNLVPITKELIASAHCAHRNYQLYLEDVKIKKEAEQKKSEEEEQLKKELLDKQKQTEDAKKDIQAKELDLKKKMKDHESAKETVDTLFKEATERLENAIKNFDMKEVKLAHAMLEGVSKMKEIEEMKCKEVKSLTQSIQKRKSNVISSFMYKKPKLQNK
;
A
#
# COMPACT_ATOMS: atom_id res chain seq x y z
N MET A 1 33.03 -15.98 0.01
CA MET A 1 32.49 -14.86 -0.81
C MET A 1 31.31 -14.24 -0.11
N SER A 2 31.10 -12.92 -0.25
CA SER A 2 29.89 -12.23 0.20
C SER A 2 28.67 -12.74 -0.58
N PHE A 3 27.51 -12.85 0.08
CA PHE A 3 26.23 -13.22 -0.53
C PHE A 3 25.93 -12.39 -1.79
N THR A 4 26.10 -11.06 -1.70
CA THR A 4 25.86 -10.12 -2.80
C THR A 4 26.75 -10.38 -4.01
N LYS A 5 28.04 -10.68 -3.78
CA LYS A 5 28.99 -10.98 -4.87
C LYS A 5 28.63 -12.27 -5.63
N LYS A 6 27.96 -13.22 -4.97
CA LYS A 6 27.52 -14.47 -5.61
C LYS A 6 26.36 -14.23 -6.58
N PHE A 7 25.39 -13.42 -6.20
CA PHE A 7 24.21 -13.07 -7.01
C PHE A 7 24.43 -11.89 -7.98
N GLN A 8 25.69 -11.48 -8.19
CA GLN A 8 26.09 -10.50 -9.21
C GLN A 8 26.44 -11.12 -10.57
N ARG A 9 26.30 -12.44 -10.71
CA ARG A 9 26.64 -13.17 -11.93
C ARG A 9 25.50 -13.10 -12.95
N ASP A 10 25.85 -13.29 -14.21
CA ASP A 10 24.91 -13.29 -15.34
C ASP A 10 24.15 -14.62 -15.49
N GLU A 11 24.56 -15.67 -14.78
CA GLU A 11 23.96 -17.01 -14.85
C GLU A 11 22.73 -17.12 -13.95
N ALA A 12 21.79 -18.01 -14.29
CA ALA A 12 20.58 -18.22 -13.51
C ALA A 12 20.88 -18.89 -12.16
N LEU A 13 20.78 -18.14 -11.05
CA LEU A 13 21.08 -18.65 -9.70
C LEU A 13 19.85 -18.97 -8.85
N VAL A 14 18.67 -19.08 -9.46
CA VAL A 14 17.40 -19.37 -8.77
C VAL A 14 17.43 -20.69 -7.99
N HIS A 15 18.17 -21.68 -8.50
CA HIS A 15 18.32 -23.01 -7.92
C HIS A 15 19.08 -23.03 -6.57
N ILE A 16 19.91 -22.01 -6.31
CA ILE A 16 20.67 -21.88 -5.05
C ILE A 16 20.13 -20.78 -4.14
N LEU A 17 19.18 -19.96 -4.62
CA LEU A 17 18.68 -18.76 -3.94
C LEU A 17 18.18 -19.06 -2.52
N HIS A 18 17.30 -20.05 -2.36
CA HIS A 18 16.79 -20.43 -1.06
C HIS A 18 17.91 -20.91 -0.13
N SER A 19 18.84 -21.74 -0.62
CA SER A 19 19.92 -22.29 0.20
C SER A 19 20.86 -21.18 0.70
N GLU A 20 21.23 -20.24 -0.17
CA GLU A 20 22.09 -19.11 0.20
C GLU A 20 21.42 -18.11 1.13
N LEU A 21 20.11 -17.84 0.95
CA LEU A 21 19.35 -16.99 1.86
C LEU A 21 19.21 -17.64 3.24
N SER A 22 18.91 -18.94 3.30
CA SER A 22 18.90 -19.69 4.57
C SER A 22 20.27 -19.65 5.25
N LEU A 23 21.36 -19.79 4.49
CA LEU A 23 22.73 -19.69 5.02
C LEU A 23 23.07 -18.28 5.52
N LEU A 24 22.61 -17.23 4.83
CA LEU A 24 22.79 -15.85 5.27
C LEU A 24 22.08 -15.61 6.62
N ILE A 25 20.83 -16.05 6.72
CA ILE A 25 20.05 -15.96 7.96
C ILE A 25 20.73 -16.78 9.06
N GLN A 26 21.21 -17.99 8.77
CA GLN A 26 21.99 -18.81 9.72
C GLN A 26 23.25 -18.12 10.22
N LYS A 27 24.01 -17.45 9.34
CA LYS A 27 25.23 -16.74 9.72
C LYS A 27 24.95 -15.52 10.59
N LEU A 28 23.87 -14.80 10.34
CA LEU A 28 23.46 -13.65 11.15
C LEU A 28 22.87 -14.10 12.48
N ALA A 29 21.97 -15.08 12.46
CA ALA A 29 21.36 -15.65 13.64
C ALA A 29 22.41 -16.33 14.53
N GLY A 30 23.39 -17.03 13.96
CA GLY A 30 24.42 -17.76 14.70
C GLY A 30 25.35 -16.89 15.53
N ARG A 31 25.33 -15.56 15.34
CA ARG A 31 26.06 -14.62 16.20
C ARG A 31 25.37 -14.37 17.54
N VAL A 32 24.05 -14.54 17.60
CA VAL A 32 23.22 -14.10 18.73
C VAL A 32 22.23 -15.16 19.24
N TYR A 33 21.94 -16.22 18.48
CA TYR A 33 21.02 -17.29 18.83
C TYR A 33 21.73 -18.62 19.08
N LYS A 34 21.14 -19.46 19.93
CA LYS A 34 21.63 -20.81 20.24
C LYS A 34 21.61 -21.73 19.02
N SER A 35 22.49 -22.73 19.00
CA SER A 35 22.60 -23.71 17.89
C SER A 35 21.31 -24.47 17.60
N ASP A 36 20.43 -24.66 18.58
CA ASP A 36 19.16 -25.38 18.41
C ASP A 36 18.17 -24.62 17.50
N VAL A 37 18.23 -23.29 17.53
CA VAL A 37 17.44 -22.43 16.62
C VAL A 37 17.99 -22.52 15.21
N LEU A 38 19.30 -22.58 15.06
CA LEU A 38 19.95 -22.66 13.74
C LEU A 38 19.53 -23.92 12.98
N LYS A 39 19.40 -25.06 13.67
CA LYS A 39 18.93 -26.33 13.10
C LYS A 39 17.48 -26.27 12.61
N LYS A 40 16.67 -25.36 13.16
CA LYS A 40 15.24 -25.21 12.83
C LYS A 40 14.95 -23.99 11.94
N ILE A 41 15.97 -23.35 11.37
CA ILE A 41 15.79 -22.12 10.57
C ILE A 41 14.81 -22.30 9.42
N ASP A 42 14.83 -23.42 8.70
CA ASP A 42 13.86 -23.67 7.62
C ASP A 42 12.41 -23.73 8.13
N SER A 43 12.19 -24.21 9.36
CA SER A 43 10.86 -24.22 10.00
C SER A 43 10.48 -22.82 10.51
N ILE A 44 11.45 -22.06 11.00
CA ILE A 44 11.26 -20.68 11.48
C ILE A 44 10.90 -19.76 10.31
N ILE A 45 11.59 -19.89 9.18
CA ILE A 45 11.27 -19.18 7.94
C ILE A 45 9.83 -19.50 7.50
N ALA A 46 9.40 -20.76 7.59
CA ALA A 46 8.04 -21.17 7.25
C ALA A 46 6.97 -20.65 8.23
N GLN A 47 7.32 -20.44 9.50
CA GLN A 47 6.45 -19.88 10.55
C GLN A 47 6.42 -18.35 10.58
N GLY A 48 7.35 -17.69 9.87
CA GLY A 48 7.44 -16.24 9.76
C GLY A 48 8.15 -15.55 10.93
N VAL A 49 8.10 -14.21 10.93
CA VAL A 49 8.87 -13.30 11.80
C VAL A 49 8.71 -13.57 13.30
N ASN A 50 7.58 -14.16 13.71
CA ASN A 50 7.24 -14.42 15.11
C ASN A 50 8.05 -15.55 15.76
N ALA A 51 8.73 -16.38 14.98
CA ALA A 51 9.48 -17.52 15.51
C ALA A 51 10.88 -17.15 16.08
N LEU A 52 11.32 -15.90 15.92
CA LEU A 52 12.58 -15.38 16.48
C LEU A 52 12.33 -14.64 17.81
N GLU A 53 12.32 -15.40 18.91
CA GLU A 53 12.09 -14.89 20.26
C GLU A 53 13.37 -14.68 21.09
N VAL A 54 13.32 -13.72 22.03
CA VAL A 54 14.41 -13.35 22.95
C VAL A 54 14.89 -14.53 23.81
N LYS A 55 13.99 -15.48 24.13
CA LYS A 55 14.28 -16.68 24.93
C LYS A 55 15.37 -17.59 24.32
N HIS A 56 15.65 -17.43 23.03
CA HIS A 56 16.63 -18.22 22.30
C HIS A 56 17.97 -17.52 22.10
N PHE A 57 18.14 -16.32 22.65
CA PHE A 57 19.43 -15.64 22.60
C PHE A 57 20.51 -16.39 23.37
N LEU A 58 21.73 -16.25 22.88
CA LEU A 58 22.93 -16.60 23.62
C LEU A 58 23.07 -15.69 24.84
N PRO A 59 23.67 -16.17 25.93
CA PRO A 59 24.13 -15.31 27.02
C PRO A 59 24.98 -14.16 26.49
N LEU A 60 24.94 -12.98 27.13
CA LEU A 60 25.68 -11.79 26.68
C LEU A 60 27.19 -12.03 26.55
N ALA A 61 27.75 -12.97 27.32
CA ALA A 61 29.17 -13.35 27.27
C ALA A 61 29.53 -14.23 26.06
N GLU A 62 28.56 -14.90 25.44
CA GLU A 62 28.75 -15.87 24.35
C GLU A 62 28.44 -15.27 22.96
N ILE A 63 28.11 -13.98 22.90
CA ILE A 63 27.85 -13.30 21.63
C ILE A 63 29.13 -13.29 20.79
N VAL A 64 29.01 -13.72 19.53
CA VAL A 64 30.13 -13.78 18.59
C VAL A 64 30.38 -12.39 18.00
N LEU A 65 31.35 -11.68 18.57
CA LEU A 65 31.86 -10.40 18.09
C LEU A 65 33.23 -10.57 17.40
N SER A 66 33.59 -9.61 16.54
CA SER A 66 34.94 -9.57 15.95
C SER A 66 35.98 -9.21 17.00
N THR A 67 37.24 -9.55 16.71
CA THR A 67 38.40 -9.34 17.58
C THR A 67 38.56 -7.86 17.96
N GLU A 68 38.42 -6.97 17.00
CA GLU A 68 38.58 -5.53 17.16
C GLU A 68 37.52 -4.95 18.10
N VAL A 69 36.27 -5.42 17.96
CA VAL A 69 35.16 -4.98 18.82
C VAL A 69 35.34 -5.48 20.25
N LYS A 70 35.90 -6.68 20.44
CA LYS A 70 36.18 -7.22 21.79
C LYS A 70 37.28 -6.43 22.50
N GLU A 71 38.31 -6.01 21.79
CA GLU A 71 39.42 -5.21 22.32
C GLU A 71 38.94 -3.82 22.78
N GLU A 72 38.08 -3.17 22.00
CA GLU A 72 37.48 -1.89 22.40
C GLU A 72 36.47 -2.07 23.55
N LEU A 73 35.69 -3.15 23.56
CA LEU A 73 34.77 -3.44 24.66
C LEU A 73 35.47 -3.70 26.00
N ALA A 74 36.74 -4.10 25.98
CA ALA A 74 37.52 -4.33 27.20
C ALA A 74 37.86 -3.00 27.92
N LYS A 75 37.86 -1.87 27.18
CA LYS A 75 38.16 -0.53 27.69
C LYS A 75 36.94 0.18 28.29
N VAL A 76 35.75 -0.39 28.13
CA VAL A 76 34.46 0.23 28.45
C VAL A 76 33.92 -0.26 29.79
N HIS A 77 33.19 0.61 30.51
CA HIS A 77 32.54 0.26 31.78
C HIS A 77 31.50 -0.86 31.63
N SER A 78 31.34 -1.65 32.69
CA SER A 78 30.45 -2.83 32.75
C SER A 78 29.01 -2.56 32.28
N ASN A 79 28.42 -1.43 32.68
CA ASN A 79 27.04 -1.09 32.33
C ASN A 79 26.89 -0.78 30.82
N ASP A 80 27.81 -0.01 30.26
CA ASP A 80 27.80 0.34 28.84
C ASP A 80 28.10 -0.87 27.96
N LYS A 81 28.98 -1.77 28.43
CA LYS A 81 29.24 -3.08 27.82
C LYS A 81 27.98 -3.93 27.77
N SER A 82 27.22 -4.04 28.87
CA SER A 82 25.96 -4.80 28.87
C SER A 82 24.90 -4.17 27.96
N LYS A 83 24.83 -2.83 27.90
CA LYS A 83 23.89 -2.11 27.03
C LYS A 83 24.22 -2.35 25.56
N PHE A 84 25.47 -2.18 25.17
CA PHE A 84 25.93 -2.44 23.80
C PHE A 84 25.64 -3.88 23.35
N LEU A 85 25.92 -4.88 24.20
CA LEU A 85 25.66 -6.28 23.86
C LEU A 85 24.15 -6.58 23.65
N LYS A 86 23.26 -5.94 24.43
CA LYS A 86 21.81 -6.01 24.21
C LYS A 86 21.39 -5.33 22.91
N ASP A 87 21.99 -4.19 22.59
CA ASP A 87 21.73 -3.48 21.34
C ASP A 87 22.19 -4.30 20.13
N VAL A 88 23.33 -5.00 20.22
CA VAL A 88 23.81 -5.94 19.21
C VAL A 88 22.84 -7.10 19.00
N GLN A 89 22.34 -7.72 20.08
CA GLN A 89 21.32 -8.78 19.97
C GLN A 89 20.05 -8.28 19.29
N THR A 90 19.60 -7.09 19.68
CA THR A 90 18.41 -6.45 19.11
C THR A 90 18.62 -6.14 17.63
N HIS A 91 19.79 -5.63 17.25
CA HIS A 91 20.15 -5.34 15.87
C HIS A 91 20.15 -6.60 15.00
N TYR A 92 20.88 -7.66 15.38
CA TYR A 92 20.92 -8.90 14.60
C TYR A 92 19.56 -9.60 14.55
N SER A 93 18.79 -9.57 15.64
CA SER A 93 17.41 -10.08 15.63
C SER A 93 16.54 -9.30 14.64
N SER A 94 16.62 -7.98 14.65
CA SER A 94 15.84 -7.11 13.75
C SER A 94 16.26 -7.30 12.30
N ALA A 95 17.56 -7.46 12.02
CA ALA A 95 18.07 -7.77 10.69
C ALA A 95 17.58 -9.13 10.18
N CYS A 96 17.58 -10.17 11.02
CA CYS A 96 17.03 -11.48 10.66
C CYS A 96 15.52 -11.41 10.38
N LYS A 97 14.76 -10.69 11.21
CA LYS A 97 13.31 -10.47 11.01
C LYS A 97 13.04 -9.74 9.70
N TYR A 98 13.78 -8.67 9.42
CA TYR A 98 13.68 -7.92 8.17
C TYR A 98 13.99 -8.80 6.95
N LEU A 99 15.05 -9.63 7.02
CA LEU A 99 15.38 -10.55 5.93
C LEU A 99 14.28 -11.60 5.72
N ILE A 100 13.72 -12.19 6.78
CA ILE A 100 12.63 -13.16 6.64
C ILE A 100 11.39 -12.52 6.00
N GLU A 101 11.06 -11.28 6.39
CA GLU A 101 9.93 -10.55 5.83
C GLU A 101 10.15 -10.20 4.35
N LYS A 102 11.33 -9.68 3.99
CA LYS A 102 11.61 -9.19 2.63
C LYS A 102 12.09 -10.25 1.64
N ALA A 103 12.68 -11.35 2.12
CA ALA A 103 13.22 -12.38 1.24
C ALA A 103 12.13 -13.21 0.53
N HIS A 104 10.87 -13.12 0.98
CA HIS A 104 9.73 -13.88 0.43
C HIS A 104 10.09 -15.33 0.11
N LEU A 105 10.67 -16.04 1.09
CA LEU A 105 11.05 -17.46 0.98
C LEU A 105 9.79 -18.34 0.93
N THR A 106 9.17 -18.39 -0.24
CA THR A 106 7.95 -19.14 -0.50
C THR A 106 8.23 -20.61 -0.79
N LYS A 107 7.17 -21.42 -0.84
CA LYS A 107 7.21 -22.80 -1.33
C LYS A 107 7.88 -22.91 -2.71
N LEU A 108 7.66 -21.93 -3.59
CA LEU A 108 8.30 -21.88 -4.91
C LEU A 108 9.83 -21.77 -4.81
N THR A 109 10.36 -20.80 -4.05
CA THR A 109 11.82 -20.65 -3.90
C THR A 109 12.49 -21.90 -3.34
N LYS A 110 11.77 -22.63 -2.48
CA LYS A 110 12.22 -23.90 -1.91
C LYS A 110 12.20 -25.03 -2.95
N ALA A 111 11.16 -25.08 -3.77
CA ALA A 111 10.97 -26.07 -4.82
C ALA A 111 11.98 -25.90 -5.97
N LEU A 112 12.37 -24.65 -6.31
CA LEU A 112 13.39 -24.36 -7.34
C LEU A 112 14.76 -25.01 -7.07
N ARG A 113 15.02 -25.46 -5.84
CA ARG A 113 16.22 -26.24 -5.51
C ARG A 113 16.32 -27.55 -6.28
N CYS A 114 15.20 -28.13 -6.72
CA CYS A 114 15.20 -29.34 -7.55
C CYS A 114 15.98 -29.18 -8.87
N LEU A 115 16.19 -27.94 -9.31
CA LEU A 115 16.96 -27.62 -10.51
C LEU A 115 18.48 -27.71 -10.30
N HIS A 116 18.94 -27.85 -9.05
CA HIS A 116 20.36 -28.09 -8.76
C HIS A 116 20.73 -29.54 -9.14
N PRO A 117 21.87 -29.79 -9.80
CA PRO A 117 22.31 -31.14 -10.19
C PRO A 117 22.24 -32.16 -9.05
N ASP A 118 22.77 -31.79 -7.88
CA ASP A 118 22.77 -32.64 -6.67
C ASP A 118 21.37 -32.93 -6.07
N GLU A 119 20.38 -32.08 -6.34
CA GLU A 119 19.01 -32.22 -5.81
C GLU A 119 18.09 -32.96 -6.79
N ARG A 120 18.44 -32.97 -8.09
CA ARG A 120 17.70 -33.63 -9.17
C ARG A 120 17.34 -35.07 -8.84
N GLN A 121 18.31 -35.84 -8.32
CA GLN A 121 18.15 -37.27 -8.06
C GLN A 121 17.34 -37.58 -6.79
N LYS A 122 16.99 -36.57 -5.98
CA LYS A 122 16.26 -36.81 -4.74
C LYS A 122 14.78 -37.07 -5.02
N ARG A 123 14.17 -37.98 -4.26
CA ARG A 123 12.75 -38.32 -4.37
C ARG A 123 11.82 -37.10 -4.25
N ARG A 124 12.19 -36.12 -3.41
CA ARG A 124 11.42 -34.89 -3.20
C ARG A 124 11.33 -34.01 -4.44
N SER A 125 12.33 -34.07 -5.33
CA SER A 125 12.38 -33.22 -6.52
C SER A 125 11.17 -33.41 -7.45
N CYS A 126 10.52 -34.57 -7.42
CA CYS A 126 9.28 -34.85 -8.13
C CYS A 126 8.10 -33.99 -7.65
N GLU A 127 7.96 -33.78 -6.34
CA GLU A 127 6.93 -32.89 -5.80
C GLU A 127 7.29 -31.41 -6.04
N ASP A 128 8.59 -31.11 -5.96
CA ASP A 128 9.11 -29.77 -6.16
C ASP A 128 8.91 -29.30 -7.61
N ILE A 129 9.16 -30.14 -8.62
CA ILE A 129 8.96 -29.76 -10.04
C ILE A 129 7.48 -29.51 -10.37
N ILE A 130 6.56 -30.28 -9.79
CA ILE A 130 5.12 -30.04 -9.92
C ILE A 130 4.75 -28.71 -9.26
N THR A 131 5.30 -28.44 -8.08
CA THR A 131 5.09 -27.17 -7.38
C THR A 131 5.57 -25.98 -8.21
N VAL A 132 6.72 -26.12 -8.88
CA VAL A 132 7.26 -25.11 -9.81
C VAL A 132 6.30 -24.91 -10.99
N SER A 133 5.87 -26.00 -11.65
CA SER A 133 4.93 -25.94 -12.78
C SER A 133 3.65 -25.18 -12.43
N LYS A 134 3.01 -25.52 -11.30
CA LYS A 134 1.77 -24.87 -10.83
C LYS A 134 1.92 -23.40 -10.46
N SER A 135 3.13 -22.98 -10.11
CA SER A 135 3.41 -21.59 -9.74
C SER A 135 3.73 -20.71 -10.94
N LEU A 136 4.02 -21.31 -12.10
CA LEU A 136 4.35 -20.62 -13.34
C LEU A 136 3.11 -20.59 -14.25
N PRO A 137 2.97 -19.56 -15.11
CA PRO A 137 1.87 -19.46 -16.07
C PRO A 137 2.11 -20.39 -17.27
N LEU A 138 2.20 -21.70 -17.02
CA LEU A 138 2.44 -22.73 -18.03
C LEU A 138 1.25 -23.69 -18.09
N ASP A 139 0.82 -24.02 -19.30
CA ASP A 139 -0.18 -25.06 -19.54
C ASP A 139 0.52 -26.41 -19.76
N VAL A 140 0.65 -27.18 -18.68
CA VAL A 140 1.38 -28.45 -18.65
C VAL A 140 0.59 -29.48 -17.86
N GLN A 141 0.49 -30.70 -18.39
CA GLN A 141 -0.10 -31.83 -17.67
C GLN A 141 0.88 -32.40 -16.63
N ASP A 142 0.45 -32.45 -15.37
CA ASP A 142 1.26 -32.89 -14.23
C ASP A 142 1.78 -34.33 -14.39
N ASP A 143 0.97 -35.25 -14.91
CA ASP A 143 1.35 -36.67 -15.04
C ASP A 143 2.49 -36.85 -16.05
N ILE A 144 2.40 -36.17 -17.21
CA ILE A 144 3.44 -36.19 -18.24
C ILE A 144 4.72 -35.56 -17.72
N LEU A 145 4.62 -34.43 -17.01
CA LEU A 145 5.76 -33.77 -16.39
C LEU A 145 6.47 -34.69 -15.40
N LEU A 146 5.71 -35.38 -14.55
CA LEU A 146 6.24 -36.26 -13.52
C LEU A 146 6.96 -37.47 -14.14
N ASP A 147 6.39 -38.07 -15.19
CA ASP A 147 6.99 -39.22 -15.87
C ASP A 147 8.28 -38.82 -16.59
N GLN A 148 8.28 -37.71 -17.31
CA GLN A 148 9.49 -37.18 -17.94
C GLN A 148 10.56 -36.83 -16.90
N TRP A 149 10.18 -36.27 -15.75
CA TRP A 149 11.11 -35.94 -14.67
C TRP A 149 11.76 -37.19 -14.07
N LYS A 150 10.97 -38.24 -13.79
CA LYS A 150 11.50 -39.52 -13.29
C LYS A 150 12.46 -40.17 -14.28
N LEU A 151 12.13 -40.15 -15.57
CA LEU A 151 13.03 -40.66 -16.60
C LEU A 151 14.33 -39.85 -16.64
N LEU A 152 14.24 -38.53 -16.52
CA LEU A 152 15.40 -37.63 -16.52
C LEU A 152 16.31 -37.86 -15.29
N GLN A 153 15.79 -38.30 -14.15
CA GLN A 153 16.59 -38.67 -12.98
C GLN A 153 17.49 -39.89 -13.21
N LEU A 154 17.07 -40.80 -14.09
CA LEU A 154 17.82 -42.01 -14.44
C LEU A 154 18.93 -41.73 -15.46
N GLU A 155 18.90 -40.57 -16.11
CA GLU A 155 19.88 -40.18 -17.12
C GLU A 155 21.20 -39.75 -16.49
N THR A 156 22.29 -40.34 -16.99
CA THR A 156 23.65 -39.95 -16.64
C THR A 156 24.06 -38.65 -17.33
N GLU A 157 24.84 -37.87 -16.58
CA GLU A 157 25.48 -36.64 -17.07
C GLU A 157 26.66 -37.00 -17.95
N ASN A 158 26.98 -36.13 -18.93
CA ASN A 158 28.16 -36.35 -19.74
C ASN A 158 29.43 -36.10 -18.87
N PRO A 159 30.43 -37.00 -18.88
CA PRO A 159 31.61 -36.88 -18.02
C PRO A 159 32.54 -35.69 -18.36
N ASP A 160 32.51 -35.20 -19.60
CA ASP A 160 33.28 -34.01 -20.04
C ASP A 160 32.68 -32.67 -19.60
N SER A 161 31.51 -32.71 -18.96
CA SER A 161 30.79 -31.53 -18.54
C SER A 161 31.31 -31.03 -17.19
N LYS A 162 32.53 -30.46 -17.16
CA LYS A 162 32.92 -29.56 -16.06
C LYS A 162 32.13 -28.25 -16.20
N ILE A 163 30.83 -28.32 -15.92
CA ILE A 163 29.89 -27.26 -16.22
C ILE A 163 29.99 -26.16 -15.16
N THR A 164 30.28 -24.95 -15.58
CA THR A 164 30.26 -23.75 -14.73
C THR A 164 28.89 -23.09 -14.65
N ARG A 165 28.02 -23.24 -15.67
CA ARG A 165 26.71 -22.57 -15.79
C ARG A 165 25.54 -23.55 -15.83
N ILE A 166 24.50 -23.26 -15.05
CA ILE A 166 23.34 -24.15 -14.90
C ILE A 166 22.58 -24.37 -16.22
N GLU A 167 22.58 -23.38 -17.12
CA GLU A 167 21.90 -23.45 -18.40
C GLU A 167 22.54 -24.48 -19.33
N HIS A 168 23.88 -24.53 -19.35
CA HIS A 168 24.62 -25.53 -20.11
C HIS A 168 24.41 -26.93 -19.54
N PHE A 169 24.28 -27.05 -18.22
CA PHE A 169 23.93 -28.31 -17.57
C PHE A 169 22.59 -28.85 -18.05
N TRP A 170 21.56 -28.01 -18.12
CA TRP A 170 20.25 -28.46 -18.57
C TRP A 170 20.15 -28.66 -20.08
N ASN A 171 20.91 -27.88 -20.87
CA ASN A 171 20.91 -28.00 -22.32
C ASN A 171 21.33 -29.40 -22.82
N GLN A 172 22.22 -30.08 -22.10
CA GLN A 172 22.64 -31.44 -22.46
C GLN A 172 21.47 -32.46 -22.46
N PHE A 173 20.43 -32.22 -21.67
CA PHE A 173 19.22 -33.05 -21.62
C PHE A 173 18.19 -32.57 -22.64
N PHE A 174 18.09 -31.26 -22.86
CA PHE A 174 17.16 -30.68 -23.83
C PHE A 174 17.47 -31.06 -25.28
N SER A 175 18.74 -31.27 -25.60
CA SER A 175 19.18 -31.69 -26.93
C SER A 175 19.01 -33.20 -27.20
N ARG A 176 18.52 -33.99 -26.22
CA ARG A 176 18.29 -35.43 -26.42
C ARG A 176 16.98 -35.67 -27.15
N CYS A 177 17.04 -36.48 -28.20
CA CYS A 177 15.86 -36.94 -28.92
C CYS A 177 15.50 -38.38 -28.56
N ASP A 178 14.23 -38.71 -28.72
CA ASP A 178 13.74 -40.08 -28.71
C ASP A 178 14.09 -40.81 -30.03
N SER A 179 13.67 -42.07 -30.14
CA SER A 179 13.89 -42.90 -31.33
C SER A 179 13.21 -42.37 -32.61
N LEU A 180 12.27 -41.43 -32.47
CA LEU A 180 11.55 -40.80 -33.57
C LEU A 180 12.13 -39.43 -33.94
N GLY A 181 13.21 -39.00 -33.26
CA GLY A 181 13.84 -37.70 -33.48
C GLY A 181 13.14 -36.53 -32.77
N ALA A 182 12.09 -36.79 -31.98
CA ALA A 182 11.39 -35.77 -31.21
C ALA A 182 12.10 -35.49 -29.87
N PRO A 183 11.98 -34.28 -29.28
CA PRO A 183 12.63 -33.97 -28.01
C PRO A 183 12.15 -34.88 -26.87
N LYS A 184 13.07 -35.63 -26.26
CA LYS A 184 12.75 -36.66 -25.25
C LYS A 184 12.10 -36.08 -23.99
N PHE A 185 12.44 -34.83 -23.65
CA PHE A 185 12.02 -34.15 -22.42
C PHE A 185 11.37 -32.79 -22.71
N ASP A 186 10.50 -32.69 -23.71
CA ASP A 186 9.89 -31.41 -24.13
C ASP A 186 9.17 -30.66 -22.99
N VAL A 187 8.34 -31.38 -22.22
CA VAL A 187 7.52 -30.79 -21.16
C VAL A 187 8.38 -30.31 -20.00
N VAL A 188 9.31 -31.16 -19.54
CA VAL A 188 10.29 -30.78 -18.51
C VAL A 188 11.16 -29.62 -19.00
N SER A 189 11.59 -29.62 -20.26
CA SER A 189 12.39 -28.54 -20.85
C SER A 189 11.69 -27.19 -20.77
N LYS A 190 10.39 -27.14 -21.09
CA LYS A 190 9.57 -25.93 -20.97
C LYS A 190 9.53 -25.41 -19.54
N VAL A 191 9.25 -26.29 -18.56
CA VAL A 191 9.17 -25.92 -17.14
C VAL A 191 10.51 -25.41 -16.63
N ILE A 192 11.61 -26.12 -16.91
CA ILE A 192 12.95 -25.70 -16.46
C ILE A 192 13.36 -24.38 -17.08
N LYS A 193 13.16 -24.18 -18.40
CA LYS A 193 13.50 -22.91 -19.06
C LYS A 193 12.73 -21.73 -18.46
N ALA A 194 11.44 -21.90 -18.21
CA ALA A 194 10.63 -20.87 -17.56
C ALA A 194 11.11 -20.59 -16.12
N ALA A 195 11.43 -21.64 -15.36
CA ALA A 195 11.95 -21.50 -14.01
C ALA A 195 13.32 -20.81 -13.94
N LEU A 196 14.24 -21.13 -14.86
CA LEU A 196 15.56 -20.48 -14.96
C LEU A 196 15.49 -19.04 -15.49
N SER A 197 14.37 -18.67 -16.13
CA SER A 197 14.10 -17.29 -16.55
C SER A 197 13.61 -16.41 -15.40
N LEU A 198 13.34 -16.98 -14.22
CA LEU A 198 12.97 -16.20 -13.04
C LEU A 198 14.15 -15.35 -12.55
N TYR A 199 13.79 -14.17 -12.05
CA TYR A 199 14.73 -13.22 -11.50
C TYR A 199 15.34 -13.73 -10.19
N HIS A 200 16.68 -13.66 -10.06
CA HIS A 200 17.38 -14.17 -8.86
C HIS A 200 18.09 -13.08 -8.04
N GLY A 201 18.15 -11.84 -8.51
CA GLY A 201 18.79 -10.75 -7.77
C GLY A 201 18.99 -9.49 -8.60
N ASN A 202 19.18 -8.35 -7.92
CA ASN A 202 19.15 -6.99 -8.51
C ASN A 202 20.25 -6.67 -9.54
N ALA A 203 21.22 -7.56 -9.72
CA ALA A 203 22.43 -7.28 -10.49
C ALA A 203 22.17 -6.96 -11.96
N ASP A 204 21.20 -7.63 -12.60
CA ASP A 204 20.87 -7.33 -14.00
C ASP A 204 20.24 -5.93 -14.13
N ILE A 205 19.40 -5.53 -13.16
CA ILE A 205 18.81 -4.19 -13.13
C ILE A 205 19.89 -3.14 -12.89
N GLU A 206 20.81 -3.38 -11.94
CA GLU A 206 21.95 -2.49 -11.68
C GLU A 206 22.87 -2.36 -12.90
N ARG A 207 23.11 -3.46 -13.63
CA ARG A 207 23.86 -3.44 -14.89
C ARG A 207 23.13 -2.60 -15.93
N ARG A 208 21.80 -2.71 -16.04
CA ARG A 208 20.98 -1.89 -16.94
C ARG A 208 21.04 -0.40 -16.58
N PHE A 209 20.98 -0.05 -15.29
CA PHE A 209 21.14 1.34 -14.84
C PHE A 209 22.55 1.88 -15.11
N SER A 210 23.57 1.04 -14.99
CA SER A 210 24.94 1.43 -15.37
C SER A 210 25.04 1.71 -16.86
N VAL A 211 24.37 0.91 -17.70
CA VAL A 211 24.30 1.13 -19.15
C VAL A 211 23.49 2.39 -19.49
N SER A 212 22.39 2.68 -18.79
CA SER A 212 21.59 3.88 -19.03
C SER A 212 22.34 5.17 -18.70
N ARG A 213 23.24 5.16 -17.69
CA ARG A 213 24.14 6.28 -17.40
C ARG A 213 24.98 6.69 -18.63
N TRP A 214 25.44 5.73 -19.43
CA TRP A 214 26.18 6.04 -20.66
C TRP A 214 25.30 6.62 -21.77
N ALA A 215 24.01 6.31 -21.77
CA ALA A 215 23.04 6.87 -22.73
C ALA A 215 22.56 8.28 -22.31
N LEU A 216 22.50 8.54 -21.01
CA LEU A 216 22.13 9.81 -20.37
C LEU A 216 23.37 10.64 -20.07
N THR A 217 24.08 11.10 -21.10
CA THR A 217 25.15 12.11 -20.94
C THR A 217 24.57 13.44 -20.44
N GLU A 218 25.38 14.34 -19.88
CA GLU A 218 24.89 15.63 -19.33
C GLU A 218 24.08 16.44 -20.36
N ASP A 219 24.53 16.45 -21.62
CA ASP A 219 23.84 17.07 -22.77
C ASP A 219 22.52 16.38 -23.17
N LYS A 220 22.25 15.18 -22.64
CA LYS A 220 21.09 14.34 -22.94
C LYS A 220 20.25 14.05 -21.69
N SER A 221 20.45 14.82 -20.62
CA SER A 221 19.67 14.72 -19.38
C SER A 221 18.18 15.03 -19.57
N SER A 222 17.82 15.76 -20.63
CA SER A 222 16.43 16.05 -21.05
C SER A 222 15.83 14.99 -21.98
N MET A 223 16.52 13.87 -22.22
CA MET A 223 16.02 12.79 -23.08
C MET A 223 14.75 12.15 -22.50
N SER A 224 13.74 11.96 -23.34
CA SER A 224 12.51 11.27 -22.94
C SER A 224 12.79 9.79 -22.59
N GLU A 225 12.02 9.24 -21.64
CA GLU A 225 12.09 7.82 -21.27
C GLU A 225 11.91 6.90 -22.48
N ARG A 226 11.02 7.27 -23.42
CA ARG A 226 10.79 6.53 -24.66
C ARG A 226 12.06 6.42 -25.50
N THR A 227 12.79 7.53 -25.66
CA THR A 227 14.03 7.56 -26.44
C THR A 227 15.11 6.74 -25.74
N LEU A 228 15.21 6.84 -24.42
CA LEU A 228 16.14 6.02 -23.63
C LEU A 228 15.84 4.52 -23.81
N ASN A 229 14.58 4.12 -23.66
CA ASN A 229 14.15 2.73 -23.86
C ASN A 229 14.46 2.25 -25.28
N ALA A 230 14.19 3.07 -26.31
CA ALA A 230 14.53 2.71 -27.69
C ALA A 230 16.03 2.46 -27.88
N ILE A 231 16.90 3.33 -27.35
CA ILE A 231 18.36 3.15 -27.42
C ILE A 231 18.80 1.87 -26.71
N LEU A 232 18.27 1.62 -25.50
CA LEU A 232 18.62 0.43 -24.71
C LEU A 232 18.18 -0.86 -25.42
N ILE A 233 16.96 -0.90 -25.95
CA ILE A 233 16.43 -2.05 -26.71
C ILE A 233 17.27 -2.30 -27.96
N THR A 234 17.57 -1.26 -28.74
CA THR A 234 18.41 -1.40 -29.95
C THR A 234 19.81 -1.91 -29.60
N LYS A 235 20.41 -1.38 -28.52
CA LYS A 235 21.73 -1.83 -28.06
C LYS A 235 21.72 -3.29 -27.63
N ASP A 236 20.69 -3.74 -26.91
CA ASP A 236 20.56 -5.14 -26.52
C ASP A 236 20.31 -6.06 -27.72
N ALA A 237 19.48 -5.66 -28.67
CA ALA A 237 19.25 -6.41 -29.91
C ALA A 237 20.56 -6.57 -30.71
N VAL A 238 21.33 -5.50 -30.91
CA VAL A 238 22.63 -5.56 -31.60
C VAL A 238 23.61 -6.49 -30.86
N LYS A 239 23.61 -6.45 -29.52
CA LYS A 239 24.47 -7.31 -28.70
C LYS A 239 24.15 -8.80 -28.87
N GLN A 240 22.88 -9.18 -29.10
CA GLN A 240 22.50 -10.57 -29.37
C GLN A 240 23.14 -11.12 -30.66
N TYR A 241 23.35 -10.27 -31.66
CA TYR A 241 24.06 -10.64 -32.90
C TYR A 241 25.59 -10.51 -32.77
N GLY A 242 26.11 -10.08 -31.61
CA GLY A 242 27.54 -9.91 -31.33
C GLY A 242 28.17 -8.66 -31.94
N SER A 243 27.83 -8.31 -33.17
CA SER A 243 28.33 -7.13 -33.88
C SER A 243 27.24 -6.47 -34.73
N PRO A 244 27.24 -5.13 -34.90
CA PRO A 244 26.30 -4.44 -35.79
C PRO A 244 26.27 -5.01 -37.21
N ASN A 245 27.42 -5.48 -37.71
CA ASN A 245 27.53 -6.01 -39.08
C ASN A 245 26.84 -7.36 -39.27
N LEU A 246 26.52 -8.06 -38.17
CA LEU A 246 25.86 -9.36 -38.18
C LEU A 246 24.33 -9.25 -38.03
N VAL A 247 23.82 -8.02 -37.85
CA VAL A 247 22.38 -7.80 -37.73
C VAL A 247 21.74 -7.96 -39.13
N PRO A 248 20.84 -8.93 -39.32
CA PRO A 248 20.22 -9.15 -40.62
C PRO A 248 19.28 -8.01 -40.97
N ILE A 249 19.44 -7.45 -42.18
CA ILE A 249 18.53 -6.42 -42.70
C ILE A 249 17.30 -7.12 -43.28
N THR A 250 16.26 -7.24 -42.46
CA THR A 250 14.98 -7.84 -42.88
C THR A 250 14.12 -6.82 -43.64
N LYS A 251 13.18 -7.31 -44.47
CA LYS A 251 12.19 -6.45 -45.15
C LYS A 251 11.36 -5.62 -44.16
N GLU A 252 11.07 -6.21 -43.00
CA GLU A 252 10.35 -5.54 -41.91
C GLU A 252 11.14 -4.38 -41.32
N LEU A 253 12.46 -4.53 -41.16
CA LEU A 253 13.33 -3.45 -40.67
C LEU A 253 13.35 -2.27 -41.66
N ILE A 254 13.45 -2.55 -42.97
CA ILE A 254 13.41 -1.54 -44.02
C ILE A 254 12.05 -0.82 -44.03
N ALA A 255 10.94 -1.57 -43.98
CA ALA A 255 9.60 -0.99 -43.92
C ALA A 255 9.41 -0.12 -42.66
N SER A 256 9.92 -0.57 -41.51
CA SER A 256 9.89 0.19 -40.25
C SER A 256 10.69 1.49 -40.35
N ALA A 257 11.85 1.47 -41.00
CA ALA A 257 12.65 2.67 -41.24
C ALA A 257 11.93 3.67 -42.16
N HIS A 258 11.32 3.20 -43.25
CA HIS A 258 10.53 4.06 -44.16
C HIS A 258 9.32 4.68 -43.47
N CYS A 259 8.66 3.93 -42.58
CA CYS A 259 7.50 4.42 -41.82
C CYS A 259 7.87 5.24 -40.58
N ALA A 260 9.14 5.33 -40.19
CA ALA A 260 9.58 5.93 -38.93
C ALA A 260 9.15 7.40 -38.81
N HIS A 261 9.33 8.20 -39.87
CA HIS A 261 8.93 9.60 -39.86
C HIS A 261 7.41 9.77 -39.69
N ARG A 262 6.62 8.98 -40.44
CA ARG A 262 5.15 8.99 -40.32
C ARG A 262 4.70 8.61 -38.91
N ASN A 263 5.28 7.56 -38.33
CA ASN A 263 4.97 7.12 -36.98
C ASN A 263 5.34 8.17 -35.92
N TYR A 264 6.41 8.93 -36.16
CA TYR A 264 6.79 10.04 -35.29
C TYR A 264 5.77 11.20 -35.36
N GLN A 265 5.29 11.55 -36.56
CA GLN A 265 4.25 12.58 -36.73
C GLN A 265 2.95 12.19 -36.00
N LEU A 266 2.47 10.95 -36.20
CA LEU A 266 1.29 10.43 -35.50
C LEU A 266 1.45 10.49 -33.98
N TYR A 267 2.64 10.18 -33.48
CA TYR A 267 2.91 10.30 -32.05
C TYR A 267 2.85 11.76 -31.55
N LEU A 268 3.36 12.73 -32.31
CA LEU A 268 3.28 14.14 -31.92
C LEU A 268 1.82 14.62 -31.84
N GLU A 269 0.97 14.14 -32.75
CA GLU A 269 -0.48 14.39 -32.72
C GLU A 269 -1.11 13.76 -31.47
N ASP A 270 -0.82 12.49 -31.16
CA ASP A 270 -1.31 11.82 -29.95
C ASP A 270 -0.88 12.53 -28.66
N VAL A 271 0.37 13.01 -28.59
CA VAL A 271 0.86 13.76 -27.43
C VAL A 271 0.11 15.07 -27.28
N LYS A 272 -0.18 15.76 -28.38
CA LYS A 272 -0.95 17.00 -28.37
C LYS A 272 -2.37 16.75 -27.85
N ILE A 273 -3.05 15.74 -28.38
CA ILE A 273 -4.41 15.34 -27.95
C ILE A 273 -4.43 14.99 -26.46
N LYS A 274 -3.43 14.21 -25.98
CA LYS A 274 -3.34 13.84 -24.56
C LYS A 274 -3.12 15.05 -23.65
N LYS A 275 -2.26 15.98 -24.04
CA LYS A 275 -2.02 17.22 -23.27
C LYS A 275 -3.27 18.09 -23.22
N GLU A 276 -3.98 18.25 -24.33
CA GLU A 276 -5.24 19.00 -24.37
C GLU A 276 -6.32 18.35 -23.50
N ALA A 277 -6.43 17.02 -23.52
CA ALA A 277 -7.36 16.29 -22.66
C ALA A 277 -7.01 16.41 -21.17
N GLU A 278 -5.73 16.36 -20.82
CA GLU A 278 -5.25 16.49 -19.43
C GLU A 278 -5.43 17.91 -18.90
N GLN A 279 -5.17 18.94 -19.72
CA GLN A 279 -5.48 20.34 -19.39
C GLN A 279 -6.97 20.53 -19.14
N LYS A 280 -7.82 20.06 -20.06
CA LYS A 280 -9.27 20.15 -19.91
C LYS A 280 -9.76 19.46 -18.63
N LYS A 281 -9.22 18.28 -18.32
CA LYS A 281 -9.57 17.56 -17.09
C LYS A 281 -9.12 18.32 -15.84
N SER A 282 -7.92 18.91 -15.86
CA SER A 282 -7.42 19.73 -14.74
C SER A 282 -8.26 20.99 -14.54
N GLU A 283 -8.70 21.63 -15.62
CA GLU A 283 -9.59 22.80 -15.58
C GLU A 283 -10.97 22.43 -15.02
N GLU A 284 -11.54 21.30 -15.45
CA GLU A 284 -12.80 20.76 -14.92
C GLU A 284 -12.69 20.44 -13.42
N GLU A 285 -11.58 19.82 -12.98
CA GLU A 285 -11.32 19.54 -11.57
C GLU A 285 -11.15 20.82 -10.73
N GLU A 286 -10.51 21.86 -11.28
CA GLU A 286 -10.37 23.16 -10.59
C GLU A 286 -11.70 23.91 -10.49
N GLN A 287 -12.52 23.90 -11.54
CA GLN A 287 -13.87 24.48 -11.52
C GLN A 287 -14.75 23.76 -10.50
N LEU A 288 -14.72 22.43 -10.45
CA LEU A 288 -15.49 21.65 -9.49
C LEU A 288 -15.07 21.96 -8.04
N LYS A 289 -13.75 22.14 -7.79
CA LYS A 289 -13.24 22.55 -6.48
C LYS A 289 -13.72 23.95 -6.10
N LYS A 290 -13.71 24.92 -7.02
CA LYS A 290 -14.25 26.27 -6.78
C LYS A 290 -15.74 26.24 -6.46
N GLU A 291 -16.53 25.49 -7.22
CA GLU A 291 -17.96 25.33 -6.94
C GLU A 291 -18.23 24.68 -5.57
N LEU A 292 -17.45 23.66 -5.19
CA LEU A 292 -17.59 23.01 -3.88
C LEU A 292 -17.24 23.98 -2.74
N LEU A 293 -16.19 24.79 -2.91
CA LEU A 293 -15.80 25.79 -1.92
C LEU A 293 -16.86 26.88 -1.76
N ASP A 294 -17.43 27.38 -2.85
CA ASP A 294 -18.50 28.38 -2.81
C ASP A 294 -19.77 27.83 -2.17
N LYS A 295 -20.13 26.56 -2.46
CA LYS A 295 -21.24 25.88 -1.78
C LYS A 295 -20.98 25.72 -0.29
N GLN A 296 -19.77 25.37 0.12
CA GLN A 296 -19.40 25.26 1.54
C GLN A 296 -19.52 26.61 2.26
N LYS A 297 -19.02 27.70 1.66
CA LYS A 297 -19.17 29.06 2.20
C LYS A 297 -20.65 29.43 2.36
N GLN A 298 -21.47 29.22 1.33
CA GLN A 298 -22.90 29.49 1.39
C GLN A 298 -23.60 28.71 2.51
N THR A 299 -23.22 27.44 2.74
CA THR A 299 -23.78 26.65 3.84
C THR A 299 -23.33 27.14 5.21
N GLU A 300 -22.07 27.57 5.37
CA GLU A 300 -21.57 28.11 6.63
C GLU A 300 -22.22 29.45 6.98
N ASP A 301 -22.40 30.33 6.00
CA ASP A 301 -23.09 31.60 6.20
C ASP A 301 -24.57 31.39 6.56
N ALA A 302 -25.24 30.41 5.94
CA ALA A 302 -26.60 30.03 6.29
C ALA A 302 -26.69 29.44 7.72
N LYS A 303 -25.71 28.64 8.15
CA LYS A 303 -25.66 28.14 9.53
C LYS A 303 -25.48 29.26 10.54
N LYS A 304 -24.57 30.21 10.29
CA LYS A 304 -24.36 31.38 11.17
C LYS A 304 -25.62 32.22 11.33
N ASP A 305 -26.33 32.48 10.23
CA ASP A 305 -27.60 33.21 10.27
C ASP A 305 -28.70 32.45 11.06
N ILE A 306 -28.76 31.13 10.94
CA ILE A 306 -29.67 30.31 11.75
C ILE A 306 -29.30 30.38 13.24
N GLN A 307 -28.01 30.24 13.58
CA GLN A 307 -27.53 30.31 14.96
C GLN A 307 -27.82 31.67 15.61
N ALA A 308 -27.63 32.77 14.87
CA ALA A 308 -27.96 34.11 15.37
C ALA A 308 -29.45 34.26 15.71
N LYS A 309 -30.33 33.73 14.85
CA LYS A 309 -31.78 33.74 15.07
C LYS A 309 -32.22 32.82 16.21
N GLU A 310 -31.56 31.68 16.40
CA GLU A 310 -31.79 30.80 17.55
C GLU A 310 -31.39 31.45 18.88
N LEU A 311 -30.29 32.20 18.90
CA LEU A 311 -29.85 32.94 20.08
C LEU A 311 -30.85 34.06 20.44
N ASP A 312 -31.33 34.81 19.44
CA ASP A 312 -32.37 35.83 19.62
C ASP A 312 -33.69 35.21 20.12
N LEU A 313 -34.09 34.07 19.55
CA LEU A 313 -35.26 33.31 20.01
C LEU A 313 -35.12 32.92 21.48
N LYS A 314 -33.96 32.38 21.88
CA LYS A 314 -33.72 31.96 23.26
C LYS A 314 -33.81 33.13 24.25
N LYS A 315 -33.31 34.31 23.85
CA LYS A 315 -33.43 35.53 24.66
C LYS A 315 -34.89 35.95 24.81
N LYS A 316 -35.63 36.05 23.70
CA LYS A 316 -37.06 36.41 23.71
C LYS A 316 -37.93 35.39 24.46
N MET A 317 -37.60 34.10 24.40
CA MET A 317 -38.28 33.06 25.18
C MET A 317 -38.07 33.24 26.69
N LYS A 318 -36.84 33.52 27.12
CA LYS A 318 -36.53 33.80 28.53
C LYS A 318 -37.24 35.07 29.03
N ASP A 319 -37.27 36.11 28.20
CA ASP A 319 -37.97 37.37 28.51
C ASP A 319 -39.48 37.16 28.61
N HIS A 320 -40.06 36.27 27.78
CA HIS A 320 -41.46 35.89 27.85
C HIS A 320 -41.79 35.05 29.09
N GLU A 321 -40.95 34.06 29.41
CA GLU A 321 -41.12 33.18 30.58
C GLU A 321 -41.04 33.98 31.88
N SER A 322 -40.06 34.87 32.02
CA SER A 322 -39.97 35.76 33.19
C SER A 322 -41.17 36.71 33.30
N ALA A 323 -41.63 37.28 32.18
CA ALA A 323 -42.85 38.10 32.18
C ALA A 323 -44.09 37.29 32.60
N LYS A 324 -44.22 36.06 32.11
CA LYS A 324 -45.33 35.17 32.47
C LYS A 324 -45.31 34.81 33.95
N GLU A 325 -44.15 34.45 34.51
CA GLU A 325 -44.01 34.17 35.94
C GLU A 325 -44.38 35.38 36.80
N THR A 326 -43.99 36.60 36.40
CA THR A 326 -44.39 37.82 37.11
C THR A 326 -45.89 38.08 37.04
N VAL A 327 -46.53 37.81 35.89
CA VAL A 327 -47.98 37.96 35.72
C VAL A 327 -48.72 36.90 36.56
N ASP A 328 -48.28 35.64 36.55
CA ASP A 328 -48.91 34.55 37.29
C ASP A 328 -48.78 34.74 38.81
N THR A 329 -47.64 35.24 39.31
CA THR A 329 -47.43 35.56 40.73
C THR A 329 -48.29 36.74 41.19
N LEU A 330 -48.30 37.83 40.43
CA LEU A 330 -49.15 38.99 40.72
C LEU A 330 -50.64 38.66 40.63
N PHE A 331 -51.03 37.78 39.69
CA PHE A 331 -52.41 37.30 39.59
C PHE A 331 -52.81 36.50 40.83
N LYS A 332 -51.97 35.55 41.26
CA LYS A 332 -52.20 34.76 42.48
C LYS A 332 -52.30 35.64 43.73
N GLU A 333 -51.36 36.57 43.89
CA GLU A 333 -51.34 37.51 45.02
C GLU A 333 -52.59 38.40 45.01
N ALA A 334 -53.01 38.91 43.85
CA ALA A 334 -54.21 39.72 43.72
C ALA A 334 -55.49 38.91 44.03
N THR A 335 -55.56 37.64 43.61
CA THR A 335 -56.71 36.77 43.92
C THR A 335 -56.76 36.37 45.39
N GLU A 336 -55.63 36.04 46.03
CA GLU A 336 -55.59 35.72 47.46
C GLU A 336 -55.95 36.93 48.33
N ARG A 337 -55.46 38.12 47.97
CA ARG A 337 -55.85 39.37 48.64
C ARG A 337 -57.34 39.68 48.48
N LEU A 338 -57.89 39.45 47.29
CA LEU A 338 -59.33 39.64 47.05
C LEU A 338 -60.16 38.66 47.90
N GLU A 339 -59.79 37.38 47.93
CA GLU A 339 -60.48 36.37 48.75
C GLU A 339 -60.44 36.70 50.25
N ASN A 340 -59.28 37.11 50.76
CA ASN A 340 -59.13 37.49 52.18
C ASN A 340 -59.90 38.78 52.51
N ALA A 341 -59.88 39.78 51.62
CA ALA A 341 -60.62 41.03 51.81
C ALA A 341 -62.14 40.82 51.83
N ILE A 342 -62.66 39.91 50.99
CA ILE A 342 -64.07 39.52 50.98
C ILE A 342 -64.45 38.80 52.28
N LYS A 343 -63.60 37.90 52.79
CA LYS A 343 -63.83 37.18 54.06
C LYS A 343 -63.83 38.12 55.28
N ASN A 344 -63.04 39.18 55.25
CA ASN A 344 -62.88 40.14 56.36
C ASN A 344 -63.79 41.39 56.24
N PHE A 345 -64.64 41.48 55.21
CA PHE A 345 -65.49 42.64 54.92
C PHE A 345 -64.75 43.99 54.80
N ASP A 346 -63.46 43.97 54.41
CA ASP A 346 -62.68 45.20 54.19
C ASP A 346 -62.84 45.73 52.76
N MET A 347 -63.77 46.66 52.59
CA MET A 347 -64.06 47.29 51.29
C MET A 347 -62.92 48.14 50.73
N LYS A 348 -61.94 48.57 51.56
CA LYS A 348 -60.76 49.29 51.05
C LYS A 348 -59.78 48.32 50.40
N GLU A 349 -59.61 47.14 50.99
CA GLU A 349 -58.72 46.10 50.48
C GLU A 349 -59.29 45.42 49.22
N VAL A 350 -60.61 45.30 49.10
CA VAL A 350 -61.29 44.88 47.85
C VAL A 350 -60.99 45.84 46.69
N LYS A 351 -61.04 47.16 46.91
CA LYS A 351 -60.70 48.15 45.86
C LYS A 351 -59.23 48.07 45.44
N LEU A 352 -58.34 47.84 46.40
CA LEU A 352 -56.91 47.68 46.13
C LEU A 352 -56.62 46.42 45.31
N ALA A 353 -57.22 45.28 45.68
CA ALA A 353 -57.09 44.03 44.94
C ALA A 353 -57.70 44.12 43.52
N HIS A 354 -58.82 44.84 43.36
CA HIS A 354 -59.40 45.11 42.04
C HIS A 354 -58.47 45.96 41.14
N ALA A 355 -57.84 47.00 41.70
CA ALA A 355 -56.86 47.81 40.97
C ALA A 355 -55.62 46.99 40.59
N MET A 356 -55.17 46.06 41.44
CA MET A 356 -54.11 45.11 41.12
C MET A 356 -54.50 44.19 39.95
N LEU A 357 -55.72 43.65 39.95
CA LEU A 357 -56.24 42.82 38.84
C LEU A 357 -56.33 43.58 37.52
N GLU A 358 -56.71 44.86 37.54
CA GLU A 358 -56.73 45.70 36.34
C GLU A 358 -55.29 45.92 35.79
N GLY A 359 -54.33 46.14 36.68
CA GLY A 359 -52.90 46.20 36.33
C GLY A 359 -52.38 44.89 35.73
N VAL A 360 -52.75 43.75 36.32
CA VAL A 360 -52.41 42.42 35.81
C VAL A 360 -53.03 42.15 34.43
N SER A 361 -54.26 42.62 34.18
CA SER A 361 -54.91 42.51 32.86
C SER A 361 -54.11 43.22 31.77
N LYS A 362 -53.62 44.44 32.04
CA LYS A 362 -52.76 45.18 31.10
C LYS A 362 -51.42 44.50 30.88
N MET A 363 -50.82 43.92 31.92
CA MET A 363 -49.57 43.14 31.77
C MET A 363 -49.78 41.85 30.97
N LYS A 364 -50.95 41.21 31.09
CA LYS A 364 -51.32 40.01 30.31
C LYS A 364 -51.44 40.30 28.82
N GLU A 365 -51.96 41.46 28.42
CA GLU A 365 -51.98 41.88 27.02
C GLU A 365 -50.56 42.03 26.44
N ILE A 366 -49.62 42.56 27.24
CA ILE A 366 -48.21 42.68 26.85
C ILE A 366 -47.54 41.30 26.74
N GLU A 367 -47.87 40.36 27.63
CA GLU A 367 -47.42 38.98 27.58
C GLU A 367 -47.91 38.25 26.32
N GLU A 368 -49.18 38.44 25.95
CA GLU A 368 -49.75 37.85 24.73
C GLU A 368 -49.10 38.39 23.45
N MET A 369 -48.75 39.68 23.42
CA MET A 369 -47.97 40.27 22.32
C MET A 369 -46.59 39.64 22.20
N LYS A 370 -45.88 39.46 23.32
CA LYS A 370 -44.57 38.77 23.36
C LYS A 370 -44.70 37.30 22.92
N CYS A 371 -45.78 36.61 23.29
CA CYS A 371 -46.08 35.24 22.85
C CYS A 371 -46.23 35.15 21.32
N LYS A 372 -46.94 36.12 20.71
CA LYS A 372 -47.11 36.20 19.25
C LYS A 372 -45.78 36.43 18.53
N GLU A 373 -44.91 37.28 19.08
CA GLU A 373 -43.55 37.48 18.54
C GLU A 373 -42.69 36.21 18.60
N VAL A 374 -42.71 35.48 19.72
CA VAL A 374 -41.95 34.22 19.85
C VAL A 374 -42.45 33.19 18.83
N LYS A 375 -43.77 33.08 18.64
CA LYS A 375 -44.38 32.16 17.65
C LYS A 375 -43.99 32.52 16.22
N SER A 376 -44.02 33.80 15.85
CA SER A 376 -43.66 34.23 14.49
C SER A 376 -42.18 34.02 14.19
N LEU A 377 -41.30 34.28 15.15
CA LEU A 377 -39.86 34.04 15.04
C LEU A 377 -39.55 32.54 14.91
N THR A 378 -40.25 31.69 15.69
CA THR A 378 -40.13 30.22 15.63
C THR A 378 -40.50 29.67 14.25
N GLN A 379 -41.62 30.14 13.68
CA GLN A 379 -42.06 29.74 12.34
C GLN A 379 -41.08 30.20 11.25
N SER A 380 -40.48 31.39 11.40
CA SER A 380 -39.46 31.90 10.48
C SER A 380 -38.20 31.03 10.48
N ILE A 381 -37.74 30.61 11.66
CA ILE A 381 -36.58 29.71 11.81
C ILE A 381 -36.87 28.34 11.22
N GLN A 382 -38.05 27.76 11.47
CA GLN A 382 -38.45 26.47 10.90
C GLN A 382 -38.52 26.51 9.36
N LYS A 383 -39.10 27.57 8.78
CA LYS A 383 -39.11 27.76 7.32
C LYS A 383 -37.69 27.85 6.74
N ARG A 384 -36.80 28.57 7.41
CA ARG A 384 -35.41 28.74 6.95
C ARG A 384 -34.61 27.43 7.05
N LYS A 385 -34.77 26.66 8.12
CA LYS A 385 -34.20 25.30 8.26
C LYS A 385 -34.72 24.37 7.17
N SER A 386 -36.03 24.37 6.93
CA SER A 386 -36.64 23.56 5.86
C SER A 386 -36.08 23.91 4.48
N ASN A 387 -35.86 25.20 4.20
CA ASN A 387 -35.29 25.64 2.92
C ASN A 387 -33.83 25.23 2.74
N VAL A 388 -33.03 25.24 3.81
CA VAL A 388 -31.65 24.74 3.76
C VAL A 388 -31.63 23.22 3.52
N ILE A 389 -32.48 22.47 4.23
CA ILE A 389 -32.59 21.01 4.06
C ILE A 389 -33.10 20.65 2.66
N SER A 390 -34.12 21.34 2.15
CA SER A 390 -34.64 21.09 0.80
C SER A 390 -33.61 21.44 -0.28
N SER A 391 -32.85 22.54 -0.12
CA SER A 391 -31.76 22.88 -1.03
C SER A 391 -30.66 21.82 -1.09
N PHE A 392 -30.44 21.11 0.02
CA PHE A 392 -29.48 20.01 0.12
C PHE A 392 -30.02 18.71 -0.48
N MET A 393 -31.30 18.39 -0.25
CA MET A 393 -31.92 17.13 -0.67
C MET A 393 -32.31 17.10 -2.15
N TYR A 394 -32.76 18.22 -2.72
CA TYR A 394 -33.22 18.29 -4.12
C TYR A 394 -32.11 18.59 -5.15
N LYS A 395 -30.87 18.80 -4.71
CA LYS A 395 -29.71 19.07 -5.59
C LYS A 395 -28.60 18.02 -5.50
N LYS A 396 -28.90 16.77 -5.12
CA LYS A 396 -28.01 15.66 -5.50
C LYS A 396 -28.03 15.56 -7.03
N PRO A 397 -26.89 15.69 -7.73
CA PRO A 397 -26.85 15.43 -9.15
C PRO A 397 -27.37 14.01 -9.37
N LYS A 398 -28.26 13.82 -10.35
CA LYS A 398 -28.43 12.50 -10.95
C LYS A 398 -27.04 12.11 -11.43
N LEU A 399 -26.37 11.21 -10.70
CA LEU A 399 -25.31 10.38 -11.25
C LEU A 399 -25.95 9.70 -12.45
N GLN A 400 -25.80 10.32 -13.62
CA GLN A 400 -26.19 9.71 -14.87
C GLN A 400 -25.25 8.53 -15.05
N ASN A 401 -25.78 7.34 -14.81
CA ASN A 401 -25.24 6.12 -15.40
C ASN A 401 -25.20 6.34 -16.91
N LYS A 402 -23.99 6.58 -17.44
CA LYS A 402 -23.61 6.24 -18.81
C LYS A 402 -22.22 5.64 -18.78
#